data_AF-A0A943LY31-F1
#
_entry.id   AF-A0A943LY31-F1
#
_cell.length_a   1.000
_cell.length_b   1.000
_cell.length_c   1.000
_cell.angle_alpha   90.00
_cell.angle_beta   90.00
_cell.angle_gamma   90.00
#
_symmetry.space_group_name_H-M   'P 1'
#
loop_
_entity.id
_entity.type
_entity.pdbx_description
1 polymer ?
#
loop_
_entity_poly.entity_id
_entity_poly.type
_entity_poly.pdbx_seq_one_letter_code
_entity_poly.pdbx_strand_id
1 'polypeptide(L)'
;MYNIGGGNLSAINARYGTDYSFGSLFHELFRPTDRLAERIEQARQPLKGRAYVAVCYRFMSLLGDFYEGDRPVLHGQARTRLMEQAAAALQRIRERHPEMPVLVTSDSGTFLESLAGVPDVVTIPGKVVHMDYTAGEQIETYMKSFTDLYLLSGGVKIYRMCGGGLYTSGFPNTAALMSGIPMEDIDITGDGTPSATSNTCC
;
A
#
# COMPACT_ATOMS: atom_id res chain seq x y z
N MET A 1 -2.20 20.20 -5.85
CA MET A 1 -2.69 18.86 -5.50
C MET A 1 -2.75 18.07 -6.81
N TYR A 2 -1.78 17.17 -7.05
CA TYR A 2 -1.77 16.37 -8.28
C TYR A 2 -2.86 15.31 -8.19
N ASN A 3 -3.89 15.45 -9.01
CA ASN A 3 -5.03 14.53 -9.09
C ASN A 3 -4.62 13.30 -9.92
N ILE A 4 -3.73 12.48 -9.36
CA ILE A 4 -3.36 11.19 -9.93
C ILE A 4 -4.44 10.19 -9.52
N GLY A 5 -5.51 10.07 -10.32
CA GLY A 5 -6.52 9.04 -10.02
C GLY A 5 -7.94 9.25 -10.55
N GLY A 6 -8.11 9.72 -11.79
CA GLY A 6 -9.39 9.56 -12.50
C GLY A 6 -10.32 10.78 -12.56
N GLY A 7 -10.02 11.87 -11.84
CA GLY A 7 -10.76 13.14 -11.98
C GLY A 7 -10.76 13.67 -13.43
N ASN A 8 -9.62 13.54 -14.11
CA ASN A 8 -9.50 13.92 -15.52
C ASN A 8 -10.20 12.91 -16.45
N LEU A 9 -10.24 11.61 -16.11
CA LEU A 9 -10.82 10.58 -16.97
C LEU A 9 -12.34 10.75 -17.10
N SER A 10 -13.02 11.09 -16.01
CA SER A 10 -14.46 11.37 -16.04
C SER A 10 -14.80 12.55 -16.97
N ALA A 11 -14.00 13.62 -16.92
CA ALA A 11 -14.15 14.78 -17.81
C ALA A 11 -13.85 14.44 -19.27
N ILE A 12 -12.84 13.61 -19.53
CA ILE A 12 -12.50 13.12 -20.88
C ILE A 12 -13.64 12.25 -21.42
N ASN A 13 -14.12 11.30 -20.64
CA ASN A 13 -15.25 10.44 -20.99
C ASN A 13 -16.49 11.26 -21.36
N ALA A 14 -16.84 12.24 -20.53
CA ALA A 14 -17.95 13.15 -20.80
C ALA A 14 -17.75 13.97 -22.09
N ARG A 15 -16.52 14.46 -22.35
CA ARG A 15 -16.21 15.27 -23.53
C ARG A 15 -16.30 14.47 -24.83
N TYR A 16 -15.86 13.21 -24.83
CA TYR A 16 -15.76 12.39 -26.03
C TYR A 16 -16.85 11.31 -26.15
N GLY A 17 -17.78 11.24 -25.20
CA GLY A 17 -18.86 10.25 -25.21
C GLY A 17 -18.36 8.82 -25.02
N THR A 18 -17.33 8.63 -24.19
CA THR A 18 -16.73 7.33 -23.89
C THR A 18 -17.00 6.91 -22.43
N ASP A 19 -16.72 5.66 -22.08
CA ASP A 19 -17.00 5.08 -20.77
C ASP A 19 -15.81 4.30 -20.17
N TYR A 20 -14.59 4.66 -20.56
CA TYR A 20 -13.39 3.99 -20.09
C TYR A 20 -13.23 4.05 -18.57
N SER A 21 -12.79 2.95 -17.97
CA SER A 21 -12.33 2.93 -16.58
C SER A 21 -10.81 3.09 -16.53
N PHE A 22 -10.28 3.54 -15.39
CA PHE A 22 -8.84 3.59 -15.18
C PHE A 22 -8.21 2.20 -15.35
N GLY A 23 -8.83 1.18 -14.76
CA GLY A 23 -8.37 -0.21 -14.84
C GLY A 23 -8.32 -0.74 -16.27
N SER A 24 -9.35 -0.50 -17.08
CA SER A 24 -9.36 -0.97 -18.48
C SER A 24 -8.20 -0.36 -19.29
N LEU A 25 -7.99 0.96 -19.16
CA LEU A 25 -6.88 1.64 -19.84
C LEU A 25 -5.52 1.20 -19.29
N PHE A 26 -5.40 1.00 -17.98
CA PHE A 26 -4.17 0.53 -17.37
C PHE A 26 -3.79 -0.85 -17.91
N HIS A 27 -4.71 -1.80 -17.97
CA HIS A 27 -4.44 -3.16 -18.45
C HIS A 27 -4.25 -3.23 -19.97
N GLU A 28 -4.77 -2.27 -20.73
CA GLU A 28 -4.47 -2.12 -22.15
C GLU A 28 -3.02 -1.63 -22.36
N LEU A 29 -2.62 -0.59 -21.64
CA LEU A 29 -1.34 0.10 -21.82
C LEU A 29 -0.17 -0.60 -21.12
N PHE A 30 -0.43 -1.25 -19.98
CA PHE A 30 0.59 -1.85 -19.13
C PHE A 30 0.32 -3.34 -18.95
N ARG A 31 1.29 -4.14 -19.38
CA ARG A 31 1.33 -5.58 -19.12
C ARG A 31 2.63 -5.92 -18.38
N PRO A 32 2.58 -6.77 -17.34
CA PRO A 32 3.79 -7.29 -16.73
C PRO A 32 4.67 -7.96 -17.79
N THR A 33 5.98 -7.75 -17.69
CA THR A 33 6.94 -8.63 -18.38
C THR A 33 6.89 -10.02 -17.76
N ASP A 34 7.35 -11.05 -18.46
CA ASP A 34 7.40 -12.42 -17.93
C ASP A 34 8.10 -12.49 -16.56
N ARG A 35 9.21 -11.75 -16.40
CA ARG A 35 9.94 -11.66 -15.14
C ARG A 35 9.11 -11.03 -14.01
N LEU A 36 8.35 -9.98 -14.29
CA LEU A 36 7.46 -9.37 -13.29
C LEU A 36 6.27 -10.28 -12.98
N ALA A 37 5.69 -10.93 -13.99
CA ALA A 37 4.59 -11.88 -13.82
C ALA A 37 5.02 -13.05 -12.92
N GLU A 38 6.19 -13.63 -13.17
CA GLU A 38 6.75 -14.71 -12.33
C GLU A 38 6.94 -14.24 -10.88
N ARG A 39 7.46 -13.02 -10.68
CA ARG A 39 7.66 -12.46 -9.34
C ARG A 39 6.35 -12.22 -8.59
N ILE A 40 5.31 -11.78 -9.29
CA ILE A 40 3.95 -11.63 -8.77
C ILE A 40 3.42 -13.01 -8.32
N GLU A 41 3.54 -14.03 -9.18
CA GLU A 41 3.06 -15.38 -8.86
C GLU A 41 3.82 -16.01 -7.68
N GLN A 42 5.13 -15.82 -7.60
CA GLN A 42 5.94 -16.24 -6.46
C GLN A 42 5.50 -15.53 -5.17
N ALA A 43 5.29 -14.23 -5.23
CA ALA A 43 4.86 -13.43 -4.07
C ALA A 43 3.40 -13.69 -3.66
N ARG A 44 2.56 -14.24 -4.56
CA ARG A 44 1.20 -14.72 -4.25
C ARG A 44 1.16 -16.08 -3.56
N GLN A 45 2.20 -16.91 -3.67
CA GLN A 45 2.19 -18.28 -3.10
C GLN A 45 1.79 -18.36 -1.62
N PRO A 46 2.25 -17.46 -0.72
CA PRO A 46 1.86 -17.50 0.69
C PRO A 46 0.35 -17.29 0.93
N LEU A 47 -0.36 -16.64 -0.01
CA LEU A 47 -1.80 -16.44 0.04
C LEU A 47 -2.59 -17.72 -0.31
N LYS A 48 -1.92 -18.74 -0.89
CA LYS A 48 -2.49 -20.06 -1.21
C LYS A 48 -3.78 -20.00 -2.02
N GLY A 49 -3.90 -19.03 -2.93
CA GLY A 49 -5.10 -18.80 -3.74
C GLY A 49 -6.33 -18.32 -2.95
N ARG A 50 -6.20 -17.98 -1.66
CA ARG A 50 -7.28 -17.43 -0.85
C ARG A 50 -7.55 -15.97 -1.25
N ALA A 51 -8.81 -15.56 -1.19
CA ALA A 51 -9.17 -14.15 -1.17
C ALA A 51 -8.51 -13.48 0.06
N TYR A 52 -8.06 -12.24 -0.10
CA TYR A 52 -7.31 -11.52 0.92
C TYR A 52 -7.65 -10.04 0.93
N VAL A 53 -7.44 -9.40 2.08
CA VAL A 53 -7.43 -7.95 2.19
C VAL A 53 -6.00 -7.43 2.15
N ALA A 54 -5.82 -6.25 1.57
CA ALA A 54 -4.53 -5.61 1.40
C ALA A 54 -4.42 -4.40 2.34
N VAL A 55 -3.25 -4.19 2.91
CA VAL A 55 -2.94 -3.07 3.82
C VAL A 55 -1.66 -2.40 3.34
N CYS A 56 -1.69 -1.07 3.23
CA CYS A 56 -0.53 -0.28 2.84
C CYS A 56 -0.16 0.73 3.94
N TYR A 57 1.09 0.68 4.39
CA TYR A 57 1.71 1.69 5.25
C TYR A 57 2.73 2.52 4.48
N ARG A 58 2.92 3.78 4.90
CA ARG A 58 3.94 4.68 4.34
C ARG A 58 4.56 5.52 5.44
N PHE A 59 5.65 5.03 6.00
CA PHE A 59 6.39 5.64 7.10
C PHE A 59 7.37 6.72 6.65
N MET A 60 7.81 6.69 5.39
CA MET A 60 8.91 7.54 4.90
C MET A 60 10.11 7.43 5.86
N SER A 61 10.59 8.54 6.41
CA SER A 61 11.73 8.58 7.32
C SER A 61 11.42 8.25 8.78
N LEU A 62 10.15 8.10 9.18
CA LEU A 62 9.77 8.02 10.60
C LEU A 62 10.45 6.88 11.36
N LEU A 63 10.69 5.74 10.71
CA LEU A 63 11.32 4.57 11.34
C LEU A 63 12.83 4.46 11.11
N GLY A 64 13.39 5.36 10.29
CA GLY A 64 14.83 5.44 10.00
C GLY A 64 15.32 4.49 8.92
N ASP A 65 14.43 3.81 8.18
CA ASP A 65 14.82 2.87 7.11
C ASP A 65 15.44 3.58 5.90
N PHE A 66 14.98 4.81 5.58
CA PHE A 66 15.56 5.68 4.56
C PHE A 66 15.16 7.14 4.78
N TYR A 67 15.86 8.07 4.12
CA TYR A 67 15.62 9.51 4.23
C TYR A 67 14.82 10.02 3.02
N GLU A 68 13.77 10.78 3.27
CA GLU A 68 12.87 11.33 2.26
C GLU A 68 12.58 12.81 2.55
N GLY A 69 13.34 13.71 1.92
CA GLY A 69 13.26 15.15 2.17
C GLY A 69 13.57 15.52 3.62
N ASP A 70 12.82 16.49 4.16
CA ASP A 70 12.97 17.01 5.53
C ASP A 70 12.10 16.26 6.57
N ARG A 71 11.68 15.03 6.26
CA ARG A 71 10.80 14.26 7.16
C ARG A 71 11.57 13.78 8.39
N PRO A 72 10.99 13.90 9.60
CA PRO A 72 11.69 13.54 10.82
C PRO A 72 11.90 12.03 10.93
N VAL A 73 12.96 11.64 11.63
CA VAL A 73 13.16 10.29 12.15
C VAL A 73 12.72 10.28 13.60
N LEU A 74 11.87 9.32 13.98
CA LEU A 74 11.44 9.16 15.37
C LEU A 74 12.44 8.31 16.14
N HIS A 75 12.59 8.60 17.43
CA HIS A 75 13.48 7.88 18.33
C HIS A 75 12.76 7.48 19.62
N GLY A 76 13.36 6.52 20.35
CA GLY A 76 12.92 6.10 21.68
C GLY A 76 11.43 5.72 21.76
N GLN A 77 10.74 6.32 22.74
CA GLN A 77 9.34 5.99 23.03
C GLN A 77 8.39 6.39 21.89
N ALA A 78 8.65 7.47 21.16
CA ALA A 78 7.80 7.91 20.05
C ALA A 78 7.82 6.89 18.90
N ARG A 79 9.01 6.38 18.55
CA ARG A 79 9.16 5.32 17.54
C ARG A 79 8.46 4.04 17.96
N THR A 80 8.62 3.64 19.22
CA THR A 80 7.99 2.43 19.78
C THR A 80 6.48 2.54 19.74
N ARG A 81 5.93 3.67 20.21
CA ARG A 81 4.48 3.94 20.19
C ARG A 81 3.91 3.91 18.77
N LEU A 82 4.61 4.47 17.79
CA LEU A 82 4.17 4.44 16.39
C LEU A 82 4.08 2.99 15.86
N MET A 83 5.08 2.16 16.16
CA MET A 83 5.07 0.75 15.78
C MET A 83 3.93 -0.02 16.45
N GLU A 84 3.69 0.22 17.74
CA GLU A 84 2.58 -0.39 18.50
C GLU A 84 1.22 0.02 17.94
N GLN A 85 1.04 1.31 17.63
CA GLN A 85 -0.19 1.83 17.01
C GLN A 85 -0.42 1.22 15.63
N ALA A 86 0.61 1.13 14.80
CA ALA A 86 0.54 0.51 13.48
C ALA A 86 0.17 -0.98 13.58
N ALA A 87 0.79 -1.73 14.50
CA ALA A 87 0.49 -3.14 14.72
C ALA A 87 -0.93 -3.35 15.29
N ALA A 88 -1.38 -2.51 16.23
CA ALA A 88 -2.74 -2.55 16.75
C ALA A 88 -3.79 -2.26 15.67
N ALA A 89 -3.51 -1.33 14.76
CA ALA A 89 -4.38 -1.06 13.61
C ALA A 89 -4.46 -2.26 12.65
N LEU A 90 -3.34 -2.92 12.37
CA LEU A 90 -3.32 -4.16 11.59
C LEU A 90 -4.16 -5.25 12.27
N GLN A 91 -4.03 -5.39 13.59
CA GLN A 91 -4.79 -6.36 14.37
C GLN A 91 -6.31 -6.13 14.25
N ARG A 92 -6.78 -4.88 14.32
CA ARG A 92 -8.19 -4.55 14.07
C ARG A 92 -8.65 -4.96 12.67
N ILE A 93 -7.80 -4.82 11.64
CA ILE A 93 -8.11 -5.29 10.29
C ILE A 93 -8.22 -6.81 10.25
N ARG A 94 -7.31 -7.54 10.91
CA ARG A 94 -7.39 -9.00 11.03
C ARG A 94 -8.68 -9.45 11.71
N GLU A 95 -9.10 -8.75 12.77
CA GLU A 95 -10.35 -9.03 13.48
C GLU A 95 -11.60 -8.77 12.64
N ARG A 96 -11.55 -7.78 11.73
CA ARG A 96 -12.63 -7.54 10.74
C ARG A 96 -12.68 -8.62 9.65
N HIS A 97 -11.59 -9.36 9.42
CA HIS A 97 -11.43 -10.34 8.35
C HIS A 97 -10.80 -11.65 8.86
N PRO A 98 -11.40 -12.35 9.86
CA PRO A 98 -10.76 -13.47 10.54
C PRO A 98 -10.48 -14.68 9.64
N GLU A 99 -11.17 -14.79 8.50
CA GLU A 99 -11.03 -15.90 7.55
C GLU A 99 -10.12 -15.59 6.36
N MET A 100 -9.61 -14.36 6.25
CA MET A 100 -8.78 -13.94 5.12
C MET A 100 -7.36 -13.58 5.60
N PRO A 101 -6.32 -13.99 4.86
CA PRO A 101 -5.00 -13.44 5.10
C PRO A 101 -4.99 -11.94 4.79
N VAL A 102 -4.08 -11.24 5.47
CA VAL A 102 -3.83 -9.81 5.27
C VAL A 102 -2.48 -9.65 4.60
N LEU A 103 -2.49 -9.17 3.37
CA LEU A 103 -1.26 -8.76 2.69
C LEU A 103 -0.86 -7.37 3.21
N VAL A 104 0.39 -7.21 3.65
CA VAL A 104 0.92 -5.93 4.13
C VAL A 104 2.07 -5.46 3.22
N THR A 105 1.92 -4.26 2.70
CA THR A 105 2.99 -3.52 2.01
C THR A 105 3.40 -2.32 2.84
N SER A 106 4.68 -2.01 2.86
CA SER A 106 5.24 -0.87 3.57
C SER A 106 6.54 -0.45 2.89
N ASP A 107 6.88 0.83 3.02
CA ASP A 107 8.19 1.35 2.70
C ASP A 107 9.22 1.10 3.80
N SER A 108 8.79 0.75 5.00
CA SER A 108 9.66 0.41 6.13
C SER A 108 9.98 -1.08 6.18
N GLY A 109 11.24 -1.43 5.92
CA GLY A 109 11.76 -2.78 6.15
C GLY A 109 11.66 -3.19 7.62
N THR A 110 12.02 -2.30 8.55
CA THR A 110 11.86 -2.50 10.00
C THR A 110 10.43 -2.95 10.35
N PHE A 111 9.41 -2.28 9.81
CA PHE A 111 8.02 -2.64 10.12
C PHE A 111 7.62 -3.97 9.47
N LEU A 112 8.04 -4.25 8.23
CA LEU A 112 7.74 -5.55 7.60
C LEU A 112 8.40 -6.72 8.35
N GLU A 113 9.61 -6.54 8.87
CA GLU A 113 10.33 -7.52 9.66
C GLU A 113 9.65 -7.77 11.01
N SER A 114 9.08 -6.73 11.65
CA SER A 114 8.37 -6.89 12.93
C SER A 114 7.09 -7.73 12.81
N LEU A 115 6.56 -7.89 11.59
CA LEU A 115 5.40 -8.73 11.30
C LEU A 115 5.78 -10.20 10.99
N ALA A 116 7.06 -10.54 10.99
CA ALA A 116 7.51 -11.90 10.72
C ALA A 116 6.91 -12.88 11.73
N GLY A 117 6.32 -13.97 11.22
CA GLY A 117 5.70 -15.02 12.04
C GLY A 117 4.30 -14.70 12.56
N VAL A 118 3.72 -13.53 12.26
CA VAL A 118 2.31 -13.25 12.58
C VAL A 118 1.41 -14.12 11.69
N PRO A 119 0.51 -14.96 12.26
CA PRO A 119 -0.33 -15.85 11.48
C PRO A 119 -1.22 -15.09 10.49
N ASP A 120 -1.36 -15.62 9.28
CA ASP A 120 -2.20 -15.04 8.21
C ASP A 120 -1.85 -13.57 7.86
N VAL A 121 -0.65 -13.09 8.23
CA VAL A 121 -0.08 -11.84 7.70
C VAL A 121 1.00 -12.19 6.68
N VAL A 122 0.84 -11.67 5.47
CA VAL A 122 1.76 -11.91 4.35
C VAL A 122 2.48 -10.62 4.01
N THR A 123 3.81 -10.65 4.07
CA THR A 123 4.68 -9.56 3.58
C THR A 123 5.46 -10.03 2.36
N ILE A 124 5.82 -9.10 1.48
CA ILE A 124 6.58 -9.40 0.26
C ILE A 124 8.07 -9.17 0.57
N PRO A 125 8.91 -10.22 0.53
CA PRO A 125 10.33 -10.09 0.86
C PRO A 125 11.07 -9.30 -0.23
N GLY A 126 12.04 -8.50 0.21
CA GLY A 126 12.95 -7.74 -0.64
C GLY A 126 13.20 -6.33 -0.11
N LYS A 127 14.28 -5.72 -0.60
CA LYS A 127 14.65 -4.34 -0.27
C LYS A 127 13.61 -3.37 -0.86
N VAL A 128 13.21 -2.38 -0.06
CA VAL A 128 12.32 -1.30 -0.51
C VAL A 128 13.14 -0.03 -0.71
N VAL A 129 12.88 0.68 -1.81
CA VAL A 129 13.48 1.99 -2.11
C VAL A 129 12.41 2.91 -2.70
N HIS A 130 12.60 4.23 -2.56
CA HIS A 130 11.78 5.20 -3.26
C HIS A 130 12.52 5.70 -4.51
N MET A 131 11.88 5.59 -5.68
CA MET A 131 12.51 5.86 -6.97
C MET A 131 12.95 7.32 -7.14
N ASP A 132 12.27 8.27 -6.47
CA ASP A 132 12.63 9.70 -6.54
C ASP A 132 13.86 10.06 -5.68
N TYR A 133 14.21 9.22 -4.70
CA TYR A 133 15.28 9.50 -3.72
C TYR A 133 16.42 8.48 -3.80
N THR A 134 16.31 7.48 -4.67
CA THR A 134 17.32 6.42 -4.83
C THR A 134 17.54 6.15 -6.32
N ALA A 135 18.79 6.24 -6.75
CA ALA A 135 19.23 5.94 -8.11
C ALA A 135 20.32 4.86 -8.10
N GLY A 136 20.45 4.13 -9.21
CA GLY A 136 21.52 3.13 -9.38
C GLY A 136 21.29 1.78 -8.67
N GLU A 137 20.11 1.54 -8.11
CA GLU A 137 19.75 0.23 -7.55
C GLU A 137 19.57 -0.84 -8.63
N GLN A 138 19.65 -2.09 -8.20
CA GLN A 138 19.38 -3.23 -9.06
C GLN A 138 17.91 -3.24 -9.49
N ILE A 139 17.64 -3.72 -10.70
CA ILE A 139 16.27 -3.82 -11.25
C ILE A 139 15.31 -4.55 -10.30
N GLU A 140 15.79 -5.56 -9.59
CA GLU A 140 15.02 -6.32 -8.59
C GLU A 140 14.48 -5.45 -7.45
N THR A 141 15.26 -4.46 -7.02
CA THR A 141 14.85 -3.51 -5.98
C THR A 141 13.65 -2.68 -6.45
N TYR A 142 13.66 -2.24 -7.71
CA TYR A 142 12.53 -1.50 -8.28
C TYR A 142 11.33 -2.40 -8.59
N MET A 143 11.57 -3.64 -9.04
CA MET A 143 10.54 -4.64 -9.32
C MET A 143 9.66 -4.93 -8.11
N LYS A 144 10.19 -4.81 -6.89
CA LYS A 144 9.39 -4.95 -5.67
C LYS A 144 8.22 -3.97 -5.64
N SER A 145 8.42 -2.70 -6.01
CA SER A 145 7.33 -1.71 -6.00
C SER A 145 6.20 -2.10 -6.96
N PHE A 146 6.53 -2.63 -8.13
CA PHE A 146 5.52 -3.13 -9.06
C PHE A 146 4.85 -4.40 -8.53
N THR A 147 5.61 -5.31 -7.93
CA THR A 147 5.07 -6.52 -7.31
C THR A 147 4.08 -6.17 -6.19
N ASP A 148 4.45 -5.23 -5.31
CA ASP A 148 3.60 -4.68 -4.26
C ASP A 148 2.32 -4.08 -4.86
N LEU A 149 2.41 -3.30 -5.94
CA LEU A 149 1.26 -2.67 -6.60
C LEU A 149 0.24 -3.70 -7.12
N TYR A 150 0.70 -4.72 -7.86
CA TYR A 150 -0.16 -5.78 -8.41
C TYR A 150 -0.75 -6.70 -7.32
N LEU A 151 -0.02 -6.88 -6.22
CA LEU A 151 -0.52 -7.64 -5.08
C LEU A 151 -1.53 -6.83 -4.26
N LEU A 152 -1.35 -5.52 -4.08
CA LEU A 152 -2.39 -4.66 -3.51
C LEU A 152 -3.66 -4.69 -4.37
N SER A 153 -3.52 -4.55 -5.69
CA SER A 153 -4.66 -4.51 -6.61
C SER A 153 -5.41 -5.85 -6.73
N GLY A 154 -4.78 -6.96 -6.33
CA GLY A 154 -5.42 -8.28 -6.35
C GLY A 154 -6.26 -8.63 -5.12
N GLY A 155 -6.25 -7.78 -4.09
CA GLY A 155 -7.07 -8.00 -2.88
C GLY A 155 -8.55 -7.71 -3.12
N VAL A 156 -9.42 -8.15 -2.20
CA VAL A 156 -10.86 -7.82 -2.26
C VAL A 156 -11.18 -6.42 -1.75
N LYS A 157 -10.28 -5.85 -0.94
CA LYS A 157 -10.34 -4.50 -0.38
C LYS A 157 -8.94 -4.04 0.02
N ILE A 158 -8.66 -2.76 -0.13
CA ILE A 158 -7.41 -2.13 0.33
C ILE A 158 -7.69 -1.24 1.56
N TYR A 159 -6.84 -1.33 2.57
CA TYR A 159 -6.78 -0.38 3.69
C TYR A 159 -5.52 0.45 3.58
N ARG A 160 -5.66 1.77 3.48
CA ARG A 160 -4.52 2.69 3.59
C ARG A 160 -4.42 3.16 5.03
N MET A 161 -3.26 2.92 5.63
CA MET A 161 -2.99 3.30 7.00
C MET A 161 -2.52 4.75 7.03
N CYS A 162 -3.15 5.57 7.87
CA CYS A 162 -2.88 7.00 8.03
C CYS A 162 -2.81 7.38 9.52
N GLY A 163 -2.59 8.66 9.82
CA GLY A 163 -2.40 9.13 11.20
C GLY A 163 -1.00 8.83 11.74
N GLY A 164 -0.67 9.37 12.93
CA GLY A 164 0.64 9.15 13.57
C GLY A 164 1.84 9.69 12.78
N GLY A 165 1.60 10.55 11.79
CA GLY A 165 2.61 11.10 10.88
C GLY A 165 2.83 10.29 9.59
N LEU A 166 2.13 9.15 9.42
CA LEU A 166 2.15 8.37 8.18
C LEU A 166 1.73 9.23 6.99
N TYR A 167 2.39 9.02 5.86
CA TYR A 167 2.05 9.74 4.63
C TYR A 167 0.85 9.12 3.93
N THR A 168 -0.11 9.95 3.54
CA THR A 168 -1.29 9.53 2.78
C THR A 168 -0.91 9.25 1.32
N SER A 169 -0.34 8.08 1.09
CA SER A 169 0.16 7.69 -0.23
C SER A 169 -0.97 7.54 -1.26
N GLY A 170 -0.72 8.01 -2.48
CA GLY A 170 -1.56 7.73 -3.66
C GLY A 170 -1.34 6.33 -4.24
N PHE A 171 -0.30 5.62 -3.82
CA PHE A 171 0.02 4.26 -4.28
C PHE A 171 -1.14 3.25 -4.12
N PRO A 172 -1.79 3.10 -2.94
CA PRO A 172 -2.97 2.25 -2.80
C PRO A 172 -4.18 2.75 -3.57
N ASN A 173 -4.32 4.07 -3.84
CA ASN A 173 -5.39 4.58 -4.71
C ASN A 173 -5.23 4.04 -6.13
N THR A 174 -4.00 4.09 -6.67
CA THR A 174 -3.69 3.54 -7.99
C THR A 174 -4.03 2.05 -8.04
N ALA A 175 -3.63 1.27 -7.04
CA ALA A 175 -3.95 -0.16 -6.97
C ALA A 175 -5.47 -0.42 -6.93
N ALA A 176 -6.23 0.38 -6.16
CA ALA A 176 -7.68 0.28 -6.08
C ALA A 176 -8.34 0.58 -7.44
N LEU A 177 -7.89 1.64 -8.12
CA LEU A 177 -8.38 2.04 -9.44
C LEU A 177 -8.03 1.04 -10.54
N MET A 178 -6.87 0.37 -10.45
CA MET A 178 -6.44 -0.67 -11.40
C MET A 178 -7.45 -1.81 -11.48
N SER A 179 -7.98 -2.25 -10.33
CA SER A 179 -8.89 -3.41 -10.26
C SER A 179 -10.34 -3.06 -9.94
N GLY A 180 -10.67 -1.78 -9.73
CA GLY A 180 -12.01 -1.34 -9.34
C GLY A 180 -12.45 -1.84 -7.96
N ILE A 181 -11.51 -2.00 -7.02
CA ILE A 181 -11.79 -2.55 -5.68
C ILE A 181 -11.96 -1.43 -4.63
N PRO A 182 -12.76 -1.65 -3.57
CA PRO A 182 -12.98 -0.64 -2.55
C PRO A 182 -11.70 -0.36 -1.74
N MET A 183 -11.58 0.88 -1.25
CA MET A 183 -10.52 1.30 -0.34
C MET A 183 -11.09 2.04 0.88
N GLU A 184 -10.45 1.87 2.04
CA GLU A 184 -10.77 2.58 3.27
C GLU A 184 -9.50 3.10 3.95
N ASP A 185 -9.55 4.33 4.46
CA ASP A 185 -8.47 4.91 5.27
C ASP A 185 -8.67 4.53 6.75
N ILE A 186 -7.60 4.09 7.40
CA ILE A 186 -7.59 3.69 8.81
C ILE A 186 -6.58 4.55 9.57
N ASP A 187 -7.08 5.35 10.51
CA ASP A 187 -6.23 6.08 11.43
C ASP A 187 -5.63 5.11 12.47
N ILE A 188 -4.31 5.01 12.49
CA ILE A 188 -3.60 4.12 13.42
C ILE A 188 -3.62 4.64 14.86
N THR A 189 -3.89 5.93 15.06
CA THR A 189 -3.91 6.58 16.38
C THR A 189 -5.26 6.48 17.07
N GLY A 190 -6.33 6.22 16.30
CA GLY A 190 -7.68 6.04 16.81
C GLY A 190 -7.90 4.70 17.50
N ASP A 191 -8.97 4.65 18.30
CA ASP A 191 -9.49 3.45 18.98
C ASP A 191 -10.15 2.43 18.03
N GLY A 192 -10.17 2.70 16.72
CA GLY A 192 -10.68 1.79 15.70
C GLY A 192 -11.97 2.24 15.01
N THR A 193 -12.51 3.42 15.34
CA THR A 193 -13.57 4.04 14.55
C THR A 193 -13.04 4.50 13.17
N PRO A 194 -13.74 4.23 12.05
CA PRO A 194 -13.39 4.81 10.76
C PRO A 194 -13.28 6.32 10.87
N SER A 195 -12.20 6.91 10.37
CA SER A 195 -12.09 8.36 10.25
C SER A 195 -13.25 8.82 9.37
N ALA A 196 -14.25 9.45 9.99
CA ALA A 196 -15.35 10.08 9.27
C ALA A 196 -14.72 11.19 8.44
N THR A 197 -14.45 10.90 7.15
CA THR A 197 -13.97 11.79 6.09
C THR A 197 -13.73 13.21 6.59
N SER A 198 -12.65 13.40 7.35
CA SER A 198 -12.22 14.73 7.75
C SER A 198 -11.20 15.13 6.70
N ASN A 199 -11.48 16.23 6.03
CA ASN A 199 -10.60 16.90 5.06
C ASN A 199 -9.30 17.43 5.74
N THR A 200 -8.76 16.69 6.71
CA THR A 200 -7.59 17.06 7.51
C THR A 200 -6.47 16.04 7.45
N CYS A 201 -6.55 15.04 6.55
CA CYS A 201 -5.35 14.32 6.12
C CYS A 201 -4.75 15.04 4.90
N CYS A 202 -4.17 16.22 5.15
CA CYS A 202 -3.32 16.96 4.20
C CYS A 202 -1.87 16.83 4.64
#